data_AF-A0A369WDL1-F1
#
_entry.id   AF-A0A369WDL1-F1
#
_cell.length_a   1.000
_cell.length_b   1.000
_cell.length_c   1.000
_cell.angle_alpha   90.00
_cell.angle_beta   90.00
_cell.angle_gamma   90.00
#
_symmetry.space_group_name_H-M   'P 1'
#
loop_
_entity.id
_entity.type
_entity.pdbx_description
1 polymer ?
#
loop_
_entity_poly.entity_id
_entity_poly.type
_entity_poly.pdbx_seq_one_letter_code
_entity_poly.pdbx_strand_id
1 'polypeptide(L)' 'MSFAERLKGVAIAIGLLLLCAPVAVVLTILTASFWAWVETTFSVEAYGHSGPAEWCYLVVYGLLVVGCTWVWFRLQRRT' A
#
# COMPACT_ATOMS: atom_id res chain seq x y z
N MET A 1 27.91 1.52 -9.98
CA MET A 1 27.19 0.60 -9.08
C MET A 1 27.62 -0.84 -9.34
N SER A 2 28.19 -1.49 -8.35
CA SER A 2 28.55 -2.91 -8.38
C SER A 2 27.30 -3.80 -8.49
N PHE A 3 27.44 -5.02 -9.03
CA PHE A 3 26.36 -6.02 -9.06
C PHE A 3 25.74 -6.25 -7.68
N ALA A 4 26.58 -6.28 -6.63
CA ALA A 4 26.13 -6.44 -5.25
C ALA A 4 25.24 -5.28 -4.76
N GLU A 5 25.47 -4.05 -5.22
CA GLU A 5 24.65 -2.89 -4.84
C GLU A 5 23.27 -2.94 -5.50
N ARG A 6 23.21 -3.40 -6.76
CA ARG A 6 21.94 -3.64 -7.45
C ARG A 6 21.11 -4.71 -6.76
N LEU A 7 21.75 -5.81 -6.34
CA LEU A 7 21.09 -6.91 -5.65
C LEU A 7 20.50 -6.46 -4.29
N LYS A 8 21.25 -5.66 -3.53
CA LYS A 8 20.77 -5.05 -2.28
C LYS A 8 19.55 -4.17 -2.51
N GLY A 9 19.57 -3.32 -3.53
CA GLY A 9 18.44 -2.46 -3.87
C GLY A 9 17.17 -3.25 -4.22
N VAL A 10 17.31 -4.32 -5.01
CA VAL A 10 16.20 -5.22 -5.35
C VAL A 10 15.68 -5.95 -4.11
N ALA A 11 16.55 -6.46 -3.25
CA ALA A 11 16.15 -7.14 -2.01
C ALA A 11 15.37 -6.21 -1.07
N ILE A 12 15.83 -4.96 -0.92
CA ILE A 12 15.11 -3.94 -0.14
C ILE A 12 13.75 -3.65 -0.75
N ALA A 13 13.66 -3.49 -2.08
CA ALA A 13 12.40 -3.23 -2.76
C ALA A 13 11.40 -4.38 -2.56
N ILE A 14 11.84 -5.63 -2.70
CA ILE A 14 11.01 -6.82 -2.45
C ILE A 14 10.55 -6.86 -0.98
N GLY A 15 11.47 -6.63 -0.03
CA GLY A 15 11.12 -6.59 1.39
C GLY A 15 10.07 -5.51 1.71
N LEU A 16 10.18 -4.34 1.07
CA LEU A 16 9.19 -3.27 1.17
C LEU A 16 7.83 -3.68 0.61
N LEU A 17 7.79 -4.27 -0.59
CA LEU A 17 6.54 -4.76 -1.20
C LEU A 17 5.84 -5.81 -0.33
N LEU A 18 6.61 -6.72 0.27
CA LEU A 18 6.09 -7.73 1.19
C LEU A 18 5.58 -7.11 2.49
N LEU A 19 6.24 -6.09 3.02
CA LEU A 19 5.82 -5.39 4.23
C LEU A 19 4.57 -4.52 4.01
N CYS A 20 4.40 -3.94 2.82
CA CYS A 20 3.20 -3.18 2.48
C CYS A 20 1.92 -4.02 2.56
N ALA A 21 1.98 -5.33 2.32
CA ALA A 21 0.81 -6.20 2.33
C ALA A 21 0.13 -6.29 3.71
N PRO A 22 0.80 -6.71 4.80
CA PRO A 22 0.18 -6.73 6.13
C PRO A 22 -0.18 -5.31 6.62
N VAL A 23 0.61 -4.30 6.27
CA VAL A 23 0.29 -2.91 6.63
C VAL A 23 -0.98 -2.43 5.93
N ALA A 24 -1.19 -2.80 4.67
CA ALA A 24 -2.42 -2.47 3.94
C ALA A 24 -3.65 -3.11 4.60
N VAL A 25 -3.56 -4.36 5.05
CA VAL A 25 -4.65 -5.02 5.79
C VAL A 25 -5.01 -4.25 7.04
N VAL A 26 -4.02 -3.92 7.88
CA VAL A 26 -4.24 -3.17 9.13
C VAL A 26 -4.87 -1.80 8.83
N LEU A 27 -4.31 -1.05 7.87
CA LEU A 27 -4.82 0.28 7.53
C LEU A 27 -6.24 0.23 6.93
N THR A 28 -6.55 -0.77 6.11
CA THR A 28 -7.90 -0.93 5.54
C THR A 28 -8.93 -1.16 6.65
N ILE A 29 -8.58 -1.96 7.67
CA ILE A 29 -9.44 -2.19 8.84
C ILE A 29 -9.56 -0.92 9.69
N LEU A 30 -8.45 -0.23 9.97
CA LEU A 30 -8.47 1.03 10.72
C LEU A 30 -9.28 2.14 10.04
N THR A 31 -9.37 2.07 8.71
CA THR A 31 -10.15 3.01 7.89
C THR A 31 -11.53 2.46 7.52
N ALA A 32 -12.04 1.45 8.24
CA ALA A 32 -13.37 0.87 8.03
C ALA A 32 -14.49 1.91 7.86
N SER A 33 -14.54 2.93 8.73
CA SER A 33 -15.55 3.98 8.66
C SER A 33 -15.48 4.80 7.37
N PHE A 34 -14.29 4.97 6.78
CA PHE A 34 -14.11 5.63 5.50
C PHE A 34 -14.69 4.76 4.36
N TRP A 35 -14.44 3.46 4.36
CA TRP A 35 -14.99 2.54 3.36
C TRP A 35 -16.51 2.46 3.42
N ALA A 36 -17.09 2.43 4.62
CA ALA A 36 -18.54 2.49 4.80
C ALA A 36 -19.14 3.81 4.27
N TRP A 37 -18.43 4.93 4.45
CA TRP A 37 -18.84 6.21 3.86
C TRP A 37 -18.74 6.20 2.33
N VAL A 38 -17.69 5.62 1.75
CA VAL A 38 -17.55 5.47 0.29
C VAL A 38 -18.72 4.66 -0.27
N GLU A 39 -19.08 3.56 0.37
CA GLU A 39 -20.20 2.73 -0.07
C GLU A 39 -21.52 3.49 -0.06
N THR A 40 -21.83 4.19 1.04
CA THR A 40 -23.07 4.97 1.13
C THR A 40 -23.11 6.16 0.18
N THR A 41 -21.97 6.76 -0.14
CA THR A 41 -21.88 7.94 -1.00
C THR A 41 -21.89 7.59 -2.49
N PHE A 42 -21.16 6.55 -2.89
CA PHE A 42 -20.96 6.19 -4.30
C PHE A 42 -21.74 4.94 -4.71
N SER A 43 -22.44 4.29 -3.78
CA SER A 43 -23.18 3.04 -4.02
C SER A 43 -22.29 1.93 -4.60
N VAL A 44 -21.02 1.91 -4.21
CA VAL A 44 -20.04 0.87 -4.56
C VAL A 44 -19.81 -0.01 -3.33
N GLU A 45 -19.88 -1.33 -3.49
CA GLU A 45 -19.61 -2.27 -2.39
C GLU A 45 -18.15 -2.16 -1.92
N ALA A 46 -17.93 -1.42 -0.84
CA ALA A 46 -16.62 -1.12 -0.28
C ALA A 46 -16.44 -1.75 1.11
N TYR A 47 -17.54 -1.87 1.86
CA TYR A 47 -17.60 -2.39 3.22
C TYR A 47 -18.82 -3.30 3.36
N GLY A 48 -18.71 -4.51 2.81
CA GLY A 48 -19.77 -5.50 2.82
C GLY A 48 -19.97 -6.17 4.19
N HIS A 49 -20.88 -7.15 4.23
CA HIS A 49 -21.23 -7.87 5.46
C HIS A 49 -20.05 -8.55 6.18
N SER A 50 -18.99 -8.88 5.45
CA SER A 50 -17.80 -9.56 5.97
C SER A 50 -16.59 -8.63 6.18
N GLY A 51 -16.79 -7.31 6.05
CA GLY A 51 -15.73 -6.30 6.12
C GLY A 51 -15.38 -5.68 4.76
N PRO A 52 -14.22 -5.01 4.66
CA PRO A 52 -13.81 -4.34 3.44
C PRO A 52 -13.73 -5.30 2.25
N ALA A 53 -14.14 -4.83 1.07
CA ALA A 53 -13.99 -5.58 -0.18
C ALA A 53 -12.49 -5.73 -0.56
N GLU A 54 -12.18 -6.72 -1.39
CA GLU A 54 -10.79 -7.00 -1.84
C GLU A 54 -10.10 -5.77 -2.43
N TRP A 55 -10.83 -5.00 -3.25
CA TRP A 55 -10.29 -3.82 -3.92
C TRP A 55 -9.90 -2.71 -2.93
N CYS A 56 -10.53 -2.63 -1.75
CA CYS A 56 -10.14 -1.67 -0.71
C CYS A 56 -8.71 -1.94 -0.24
N TYR A 57 -8.36 -3.21 -0.02
CA TYR A 57 -6.99 -3.61 0.34
C TYR A 57 -6.00 -3.31 -0.79
N LEU A 58 -6.38 -3.56 -2.04
CA LEU A 58 -5.53 -3.27 -3.20
C LEU A 58 -5.28 -1.76 -3.36
N VAL A 59 -6.28 -0.92 -3.11
CA VAL A 59 -6.13 0.55 -3.13
C VAL A 59 -5.15 1.00 -2.06
N VAL A 60 -5.32 0.55 -0.81
CA VAL A 60 -4.40 0.92 0.28
C VAL A 60 -3.00 0.40 0.02
N TYR A 61 -2.86 -0.84 -0.44
CA TYR A 61 -1.58 -1.43 -0.83
C TYR A 61 -0.89 -0.60 -1.92
N GLY A 62 -1.61 -0.26 -2.99
CA GLY A 62 -1.10 0.56 -4.08
C GLY A 62 -0.63 1.93 -3.60
N LEU A 63 -1.40 2.59 -2.72
CA LEU A 63 -1.03 3.88 -2.13
C LEU A 63 0.26 3.78 -1.29
N LEU A 64 0.41 2.72 -0.49
CA LEU A 64 1.63 2.48 0.28
C LEU A 64 2.83 2.26 -0.64
N VAL A 65 2.70 1.42 -1.67
CA VAL A 65 3.78 1.14 -2.62
C VAL A 65 4.20 2.42 -3.33
N VAL A 66 3.24 3.17 -3.88
CA VAL A 66 3.52 4.44 -4.56
C VAL A 66 4.18 5.44 -3.61
N GLY A 67 3.69 5.56 -2.37
CA GLY A 67 4.27 6.43 -1.35
C GLY A 67 5.70 6.05 -1.01
N CYS A 68 5.97 4.77 -0.74
CA CYS A 68 7.31 4.26 -0.44
C CYS A 68 8.26 4.46 -1.63
N THR A 69 7.82 4.14 -2.85
CA THR A 69 8.62 4.37 -4.06
C THR A 69 8.91 5.85 -4.27
N TRP A 70 7.94 6.74 -4.04
CA TRP A 70 8.13 8.19 -4.15
C TRP A 70 9.12 8.72 -3.10
N VAL A 71 8.98 8.30 -1.84
CA VAL A 71 9.93 8.65 -0.76
C VAL A 71 11.33 8.15 -1.11
N TRP A 72 11.44 6.92 -1.59
CA TRP A 72 12.72 6.35 -2.02
C TRP A 72 13.37 7.18 -3.13
N PHE A 73 12.62 7.54 -4.19
CA PHE A 73 13.11 8.41 -5.25
C PHE A 73 13.51 9.80 -4.75
N ARG A 74 12.77 10.36 -3.79
CA ARG A 74 13.09 11.67 -3.18
C ARG A 74 14.38 11.61 -2.37
N LEU A 75 14.61 10.53 -1.63
CA LEU A 75 15.83 10.33 -0.84
C LEU A 75 17.06 10.17 -1.74
N GLN A 76 16.95 9.38 -2.83
CA GLN A 76 18.04 9.22 -3.80
C GLN A 76 18.42 10.51 -4.52
N ARG A 77 17.50 11.47 -4.65
CA ARG A 77 17.79 12.79 -5.26
C ARG A 77 18.49 13.77 -4.31
N ARG A 78 18.55 13.46 -3.00
CA ARG A 78 19.17 14.33 -1.98
C ARG A 78 20.60 13.92 -1.63
N THR A 79 20.98 12.68 -1.91
CA THR A 79 22.34 12.13 -1.81
C THR A 79 23.07 12.28 -3.13
#